data_AF-A0A1S8GP86-F1
#
_entry.id   AF-A0A1S8GP86-F1
#
_cell.length_a   1.000
_cell.length_b   1.000
_cell.length_c   1.000
_cell.angle_alpha   90.00
_cell.angle_beta   90.00
_cell.angle_gamma   90.00
#
_symmetry.space_group_name_H-M   'P 1'
#
loop_
_entity.id
_entity.type
_entity.pdbx_description
1 polymer ?
#
loop_
_entity_poly.entity_id
_entity_poly.type
_entity_poly.pdbx_seq_one_letter_code
_entity_poly.pdbx_strand_id
1 'polypeptide(L)'
;MKHHPDEPVWLDRDGQPISCTGKLRVLRENEEELRQVLRDACADALLMDVGPVFLRHHMEQILADVMAESGAGEAAGKEGAE
;
A
#
# COMPACT_ATOMS: atom_id res chain seq x y z
N MET A 1 -25.27 -7.48 -0.35
CA MET A 1 -23.80 -7.46 -0.12
C MET A 1 -23.59 -7.07 1.33
N LYS A 2 -22.90 -7.90 2.12
CA LYS A 2 -22.63 -7.60 3.52
C LYS A 2 -21.40 -6.67 3.55
N HIS A 3 -21.61 -5.39 3.84
CA HIS A 3 -20.50 -4.49 4.14
C HIS A 3 -19.99 -4.84 5.54
N HIS A 4 -18.72 -5.22 5.65
CA HIS A 4 -18.06 -5.28 6.96
C HIS A 4 -17.76 -3.83 7.38
N PRO A 5 -18.12 -3.41 8.60
CA PRO A 5 -17.96 -2.03 9.05
C PRO A 5 -16.50 -1.56 9.18
N ASP A 6 -15.53 -2.46 9.00
CA ASP A 6 -14.09 -2.21 9.12
C ASP A 6 -13.37 -2.08 7.77
N GLU A 7 -14.09 -2.12 6.65
CA GLU A 7 -13.44 -2.05 5.35
C GLU A 7 -12.96 -0.61 5.05
N PRO A 8 -11.67 -0.41 4.70
CA PRO A 8 -11.14 0.92 4.44
C PRO A 8 -11.86 1.58 3.26
N VAL A 9 -12.22 2.85 3.44
CA VAL A 9 -12.76 3.67 2.36
C VAL A 9 -11.59 4.19 1.53
N TRP A 10 -11.41 3.63 0.34
CA TRP A 10 -10.43 4.09 -0.63
C TRP A 10 -10.86 5.44 -1.21
N LEU A 11 -9.98 6.43 -1.12
CA LEU A 11 -10.21 7.78 -1.65
C LEU A 11 -9.39 7.99 -2.94
N ASP A 12 -9.93 8.77 -3.86
CA ASP A 12 -9.20 9.27 -5.00
C ASP A 12 -8.35 10.51 -4.64
N ARG A 13 -7.76 11.13 -5.66
CA ARG A 13 -6.88 12.30 -5.51
C ARG A 13 -7.59 13.55 -5.01
N ASP A 14 -8.90 13.63 -5.24
CA ASP A 14 -9.75 14.72 -4.79
C ASP A 14 -10.37 14.43 -3.41
N GLY A 15 -9.95 13.33 -2.78
CA GLY A 15 -10.46 12.88 -1.48
C GLY A 15 -11.87 12.30 -1.57
N GLN A 16 -12.38 11.98 -2.77
CA GLN A 16 -13.69 11.39 -2.96
C GLN A 16 -13.62 9.85 -2.87
N PRO A 17 -14.65 9.18 -2.31
CA PRO A 17 -14.67 7.72 -2.27
C PRO A 17 -14.66 7.09 -3.66
N ILE A 18 -13.78 6.11 -3.88
CA ILE A 18 -13.76 5.32 -5.10
C ILE A 18 -15.01 4.43 -5.12
N SER A 19 -15.95 4.70 -6.03
CA SER A 19 -17.21 3.96 -6.16
C SER A 19 -17.19 2.85 -7.21
N CYS A 20 -16.16 2.83 -8.08
CA CYS A 20 -16.05 1.84 -9.14
C CYS A 20 -15.71 0.46 -8.56
N THR A 21 -16.64 -0.49 -8.67
CA THR A 21 -16.50 -1.86 -8.14
C THR A 21 -15.27 -2.58 -8.71
N GLY A 22 -14.92 -2.35 -9.98
CA GLY A 22 -13.72 -2.91 -10.60
C GLY A 22 -12.42 -2.42 -9.94
N LYS A 23 -12.32 -1.10 -9.68
CA LYS A 23 -11.16 -0.52 -8.97
C LYS A 23 -11.06 -1.04 -7.54
N LEU A 24 -12.18 -1.07 -6.82
CA LEU A 24 -12.24 -1.59 -5.45
C LEU A 24 -11.84 -3.07 -5.38
N ARG A 25 -12.22 -3.89 -6.37
CA ARG A 25 -11.79 -5.29 -6.44
C ARG A 25 -10.26 -5.38 -6.54
N VAL A 26 -9.66 -4.65 -7.47
CA VAL A 26 -8.19 -4.64 -7.65
C VAL A 26 -7.49 -4.15 -6.39
N LEU A 27 -8.01 -3.12 -5.72
CA LEU A 27 -7.42 -2.62 -4.47
C LEU A 27 -7.46 -3.67 -3.34
N ARG A 28 -8.54 -4.46 -3.26
CA ARG A 28 -8.62 -5.59 -2.31
C ARG A 28 -7.63 -6.69 -2.65
N GLU A 29 -7.56 -7.09 -3.92
CA GLU A 29 -6.61 -8.10 -4.41
C GLU A 29 -5.16 -7.68 -4.08
N ASN A 30 -4.80 -6.42 -4.36
CA ASN A 30 -3.49 -5.86 -4.01
C ASN A 30 -3.23 -5.88 -2.50
N GLU A 31 -4.22 -5.57 -1.67
CA GLU A 31 -4.09 -5.57 -0.21
C GLU A 31 -3.86 -6.99 0.33
N GLU A 32 -4.57 -7.98 -0.21
CA GLU A 32 -4.38 -9.39 0.12
C GLU A 32 -2.99 -9.89 -0.28
N GLU A 33 -2.53 -9.56 -1.49
CA GLU A 33 -1.19 -9.89 -1.96
C GLU A 33 -0.09 -9.25 -1.11
N LEU A 34 -0.22 -7.96 -0.79
CA LEU A 34 0.73 -7.26 0.07
C LEU A 34 0.81 -7.90 1.46
N ARG A 35 -0.33 -8.25 2.07
CA ARG A 35 -0.35 -8.95 3.36
C ARG A 35 0.33 -10.30 3.29
N GLN A 36 0.17 -11.03 2.19
CA GLN A 36 0.84 -12.30 1.98
C GLN A 36 2.36 -12.13 1.97
N VAL A 37 2.86 -11.20 1.15
CA VAL A 37 4.30 -10.92 1.03
C VAL A 37 4.90 -10.45 2.36
N LEU A 38 4.23 -9.51 3.04
CA LEU A 38 4.68 -9.02 4.35
C LEU A 38 4.73 -10.13 5.39
N ARG A 39 3.75 -11.04 5.40
CA ARG A 39 3.73 -12.17 6.33
C ARG A 39 4.92 -13.09 6.12
N ASP A 40 5.22 -13.43 4.87
CA ASP A 40 6.32 -14.33 4.53
C ASP A 40 7.67 -13.66 4.89
N ALA A 41 7.86 -12.39 4.53
CA ALA A 41 9.05 -11.63 4.89
C ALA A 41 9.26 -11.51 6.42
N CYS A 42 8.18 -11.31 7.18
CA CYS A 42 8.25 -11.29 8.63
C CYS A 42 8.58 -12.66 9.21
N ALA A 43 7.98 -13.73 8.69
CA ALA A 43 8.25 -15.10 9.14
C ALA A 43 9.73 -15.47 8.93
N ASP A 44 10.29 -15.13 7.78
CA ASP A 44 11.70 -15.38 7.47
C ASP A 44 12.64 -14.57 8.38
N ALA A 45 12.33 -13.30 8.64
CA ALA A 45 13.12 -12.47 9.55
C ALA A 45 13.09 -13.01 11.00
N LEU A 46 11.93 -13.45 11.47
CA LEU A 46 11.80 -14.06 12.79
C LEU A 46 12.52 -15.41 12.88
N LEU A 47 12.54 -16.20 11.80
CA LEU A 47 13.31 -17.45 11.72
C LEU A 47 14.83 -17.19 11.86
N MET A 48 15.30 -16.02 11.45
CA MET A 48 16.69 -15.57 11.56
C MET A 48 16.99 -14.82 12.86
N ASP A 49 16.13 -14.95 13.89
CA ASP A 49 16.24 -14.29 15.20
C ASP A 49 16.29 -12.75 15.14
N VAL A 50 15.70 -12.15 14.10
CA VAL A 50 15.60 -10.69 14.01
C VAL A 50 14.63 -10.17 15.08
N GLY A 51 15.07 -9.17 15.85
CA GLY A 51 14.25 -8.55 16.89
C GLY A 51 12.98 -7.87 16.31
N PRO A 52 11.78 -8.11 16.88
CA PRO A 52 10.51 -7.65 16.32
C PRO A 52 10.37 -6.12 16.28
N VAL A 53 10.97 -5.42 17.25
CA VAL A 53 10.97 -3.95 17.29
C VAL A 53 11.77 -3.37 16.11
N PHE A 54 12.94 -3.94 15.84
CA PHE A 54 13.77 -3.54 14.71
C PHE A 54 13.08 -3.89 13.39
N LEU A 55 12.56 -5.12 13.25
CA LEU A 55 11.86 -5.58 12.05
C LEU A 55 10.70 -4.66 11.68
N ARG A 56 9.84 -4.31 12.65
CA ARG A 56 8.73 -3.38 12.41
C ARG A 56 9.22 -2.04 11.89
N HIS A 57 10.20 -1.43 12.57
CA HIS A 57 10.70 -0.13 12.17
C HIS A 57 11.32 -0.17 10.77
N HIS A 58 12.08 -1.22 10.47
CA HIS A 58 12.70 -1.40 9.16
C HIS A 58 11.66 -1.59 8.04
N MET A 59 10.61 -2.38 8.27
CA MET A 59 9.49 -2.53 7.33
C MET A 59 8.74 -1.20 7.09
N GLU A 60 8.52 -0.41 8.15
CA GLU A 60 7.94 0.93 8.04
C GLU A 60 8.81 1.87 7.17
N GLN A 61 10.14 1.78 7.28
CA GLN A 61 11.06 2.56 6.42
C GLN A 61 11.01 2.11 4.96
N ILE A 62 11.07 0.81 4.70
CA ILE A 62 10.98 0.27 3.33
C ILE A 62 9.67 0.73 2.67
N LEU A 63 8.55 0.67 3.39
CA LEU A 63 7.27 1.14 2.88
C LEU A 63 7.31 2.64 2.53
N ALA A 64 7.92 3.46 3.38
CA ALA A 64 8.07 4.89 3.12
C ALA A 64 8.92 5.16 1.86
N ASP A 65 10.02 4.45 1.69
CA ASP A 65 10.92 4.56 0.54
C ASP A 65 10.20 4.19 -0.77
N VAL A 66 9.54 3.03 -0.79
CA VAL A 66 8.76 2.56 -1.96
C VAL A 66 7.66 3.54 -2.35
N MET A 67 7.00 4.16 -1.37
CA MET A 67 5.97 5.18 -1.61
C MET A 67 6.56 6.48 -2.17
N ALA A 68 7.75 6.88 -1.72
CA ALA A 68 8.47 8.04 -2.26
C ALA A 68 8.90 7.82 -3.72
N GLU A 69 9.37 6.61 -4.05
CA GLU A 69 9.71 6.22 -5.43
C GLU A 69 8.48 6.24 -6.35
N SER A 70 7.34 5.76 -5.85
CA SER A 70 6.09 5.71 -6.60
C SER A 70 5.49 7.11 -6.87
N GLY A 71 5.66 8.05 -5.92
CA GLY A 71 5.21 9.44 -6.06
C GLY A 71 6.11 10.32 -6.94
N ALA A 72 7.38 9.93 -7.15
CA ALA A 72 8.34 10.71 -7.94
C ALA A 72 8.06 10.69 -9.46
N GLY A 73 7.23 9.76 -9.95
CA GLY A 73 6.89 9.62 -11.36
C GLY A 73 5.90 10.65 -11.94
N GLU A 74 5.27 11.48 -11.11
CA GLU A 74 4.14 12.33 -11.55
C GLU A 74 4.45 13.83 -11.65
N ALA A 75 5.63 14.29 -11.24
CA ALA A 75 5.99 15.71 -11.31
C ALA A 75 6.42 16.19 -12.73
N ALA A 76 6.55 15.30 -13.72
CA ALA A 76 7.09 15.62 -15.04
C ALA A 76 6.04 15.71 -16.18
N GLY A 77 4.80 16.07 -15.85
CA GLY A 77 3.67 16.04 -16.80
C GLY A 77 2.80 17.29 -16.82
N LYS A 78 3.35 18.49 -16.65
CA LYS A 78 2.59 19.73 -16.87
C LYS A 78 3.46 20.95 -17.17
N GLU A 79 4.21 20.93 -18.27
CA GLU A 79 4.70 22.15 -18.92
C GLU A 79 4.59 21.99 -20.44
N GLY A 80 3.90 22.94 -21.10
CA GLY A 80 3.88 23.06 -22.56
C GLY A 80 2.50 22.97 -23.22
N ALA A 81 1.59 23.90 -22.91
CA ALA A 81 0.53 24.28 -23.82
C ALA A 81 0.19 25.76 -23.62
N GLU A 82 1.00 26.63 -24.21
CA GLU A 82 0.59 27.92 -24.79
C GLU A 82 1.53 28.27 -25.95
#